data_AF-A0A9E7K032-F1
#
_entry.id   AF-A0A9E7K032-F1
#
_cell.length_a   1.000
_cell.length_b   1.000
_cell.length_c   1.000
_cell.angle_alpha   90.00
_cell.angle_beta   90.00
_cell.angle_gamma   90.00
#
_symmetry.space_group_name_H-M   'P 1'
#
loop_
_entity.id
_entity.type
_entity.pdbx_description
1 polymer ?
#
loop_
_entity_poly.entity_id
_entity_poly.type
_entity_poly.pdbx_seq_one_letter_code
_entity_poly.pdbx_strand_id
1 'polypeptide(L)'
;MAATPTPTPTPAAFGGPVVVVGPQFCAPHVVDLTVTKKALSLTDSDFAVTDVNGNVVLKVKGVFFSLRDRCALLDAAGNPLLTLQQKILSAHRRWQVFRGESTDPKDLLFSVKKSRLLQFKTELHVFMASNTDEDACDFKIKGSYFERSCTVYLGESDSILAQMSRQYTVKNVLLGKDTFGVTVYPNVDYAFVSSLIVILDEINKDRSGQD
;
A
#
# COMPACT_ATOMS: atom_id res chain seq x y z
N MET A 1 4.99 -0.45 -39.16
CA MET A 1 5.94 -1.07 -38.22
C MET A 1 5.16 -1.45 -36.98
N ALA A 2 5.03 -2.76 -36.70
CA ALA A 2 4.29 -3.24 -35.53
C ALA A 2 5.11 -2.94 -34.27
N ALA A 3 4.50 -2.29 -33.28
CA ALA A 3 5.13 -2.07 -31.98
C ALA A 3 5.38 -3.43 -31.31
N THR A 4 6.64 -3.73 -31.01
CA THR A 4 7.03 -4.89 -30.21
C THR A 4 6.40 -4.78 -28.82
N PRO A 5 5.74 -5.83 -28.29
CA PRO A 5 5.20 -5.81 -26.95
C PRO A 5 6.35 -5.66 -25.94
N THR A 6 6.20 -4.70 -25.02
CA THR A 6 7.14 -4.45 -23.93
C THR A 6 7.26 -5.71 -23.07
N PRO A 7 8.47 -6.22 -22.77
CA PRO A 7 8.62 -7.40 -21.94
C PRO A 7 8.04 -7.14 -20.55
N THR A 8 7.15 -8.01 -20.10
CA THR A 8 6.67 -8.04 -18.71
C THR A 8 7.88 -8.23 -17.80
N PRO A 9 8.12 -7.37 -16.80
CA PRO A 9 9.26 -7.53 -15.92
C PRO A 9 9.19 -8.90 -15.23
N THR A 10 10.23 -9.70 -15.42
CA THR A 10 10.34 -11.02 -14.80
C THR A 10 10.66 -10.82 -13.32
N PRO A 11 9.87 -11.38 -12.38
CA PRO A 11 10.17 -11.26 -10.96
C PRO A 11 11.51 -11.94 -10.67
N ALA A 12 12.46 -11.21 -10.10
CA ALA A 12 13.69 -11.80 -9.60
C ALA A 12 13.34 -12.83 -8.50
N ALA A 13 14.00 -13.99 -8.51
CA ALA A 13 13.86 -14.98 -7.46
C ALA A 13 14.37 -14.38 -6.14
N PHE A 14 13.47 -14.19 -5.17
CA PHE A 14 13.82 -13.62 -3.87
C PHE A 14 14.72 -14.55 -3.07
N GLY A 15 15.67 -13.99 -2.31
CA GLY A 15 16.51 -14.73 -1.36
C GLY A 15 15.79 -15.26 -0.11
N GLY A 16 14.45 -15.12 -0.04
CA GLY A 16 13.60 -15.54 1.07
C GLY A 16 12.24 -14.82 1.06
N PRO A 17 11.30 -15.22 1.94
CA PRO A 17 10.01 -14.55 2.07
C PRO A 17 10.16 -13.13 2.64
N VAL A 18 9.38 -12.17 2.12
CA VAL A 18 9.30 -10.80 2.63
C VAL A 18 8.14 -10.72 3.62
N VAL A 19 8.45 -10.98 4.90
CA VAL A 19 7.47 -11.02 6.00
C VAL A 19 7.60 -9.77 6.86
N VAL A 20 6.54 -8.96 6.95
CA VAL A 20 6.57 -7.69 7.71
C VAL A 20 5.50 -7.67 8.81
N VAL A 21 4.26 -8.00 8.47
CA VAL A 21 3.13 -8.08 9.40
C VAL A 21 3.08 -9.47 10.03
N GLY A 22 3.10 -10.52 9.20
CA GLY A 22 3.09 -11.90 9.66
C GLY A 22 3.08 -12.94 8.54
N PRO A 23 3.62 -14.15 8.78
CA PRO A 23 3.78 -15.17 7.75
C PRO A 23 2.45 -15.70 7.20
N GLN A 24 1.36 -15.60 7.96
CA GLN A 24 0.02 -15.95 7.51
C GLN A 24 -0.49 -15.08 6.35
N PHE A 25 0.14 -13.92 6.11
CA PHE A 25 -0.16 -13.02 5.00
C PHE A 25 0.76 -13.27 3.80
N CYS A 26 1.53 -14.36 3.78
CA CYS A 26 2.41 -14.72 2.67
C CYS A 26 1.87 -15.99 1.99
N ALA A 27 1.55 -15.90 0.71
CA ALA A 27 1.17 -17.06 -0.09
C ALA A 27 2.35 -17.55 -0.95
N PRO A 28 2.51 -18.86 -1.19
CA PRO A 28 3.57 -19.40 -2.05
C PRO A 28 3.32 -19.15 -3.55
N HIS A 29 2.24 -18.44 -3.90
CA HIS A 29 1.82 -18.12 -5.24
C HIS A 29 1.44 -16.63 -5.33
N VAL A 30 1.27 -16.14 -6.56
CA VAL A 30 0.82 -14.77 -6.82
C VAL A 30 -0.58 -14.58 -6.23
N VAL A 31 -0.79 -13.50 -5.49
CA VAL A 31 -2.09 -13.12 -4.93
C VAL A 31 -2.59 -11.88 -5.65
N ASP A 32 -3.65 -12.03 -6.44
CA ASP A 32 -4.35 -10.89 -7.05
C ASP A 32 -5.44 -10.40 -6.10
N LEU A 33 -5.31 -9.13 -5.73
CA LEU A 33 -6.22 -8.42 -4.85
C LEU A 33 -6.99 -7.35 -5.62
N THR A 34 -8.22 -7.10 -5.19
CA THR A 34 -9.02 -5.97 -5.64
C THR A 34 -9.23 -5.04 -4.46
N VAL A 35 -8.85 -3.77 -4.64
CA VAL A 35 -9.03 -2.72 -3.63
C VAL A 35 -10.18 -1.84 -4.07
N THR A 36 -11.21 -1.76 -3.23
CA THR A 36 -12.42 -0.96 -3.48
C THR A 36 -12.60 0.05 -2.35
N LYS A 37 -12.60 1.35 -2.69
CA LYS A 37 -12.97 2.41 -1.77
C LYS A 37 -14.48 2.42 -1.57
N LYS A 38 -14.94 2.63 -0.34
CA LYS A 38 -16.37 2.72 -0.06
C LYS A 38 -16.90 4.12 -0.38
N ALA A 39 -17.87 4.21 -1.29
CA ALA A 39 -18.49 5.46 -1.72
C ALA A 39 -19.27 6.21 -0.61
N LEU A 40 -19.67 5.51 0.46
CA LEU A 40 -20.40 6.06 1.61
C LEU A 40 -19.55 6.02 2.90
N SER A 41 -18.26 6.30 2.80
CA SER A 41 -17.41 6.42 3.98
C SER A 41 -17.50 7.82 4.59
N LEU A 42 -17.63 7.89 5.91
CA LEU A 42 -17.55 9.16 6.66
C LEU A 42 -16.15 9.78 6.62
N THR A 43 -15.11 8.96 6.45
CA THR A 43 -13.70 9.39 6.51
C THR A 43 -13.06 9.48 5.13
N ASP A 44 -13.76 9.05 4.07
CA ASP A 44 -13.20 8.80 2.74
C ASP A 44 -12.02 7.80 2.73
N SER A 45 -11.68 7.16 3.86
CA SER A 45 -10.52 6.27 4.04
C SER A 45 -10.91 4.81 4.30
N ASP A 46 -12.16 4.45 4.00
CA ASP A 46 -12.62 3.08 4.17
C ASP A 46 -12.47 2.29 2.88
N PHE A 47 -11.74 1.18 2.96
CA PHE A 47 -11.49 0.27 1.84
C PHE A 47 -11.93 -1.15 2.19
N ALA A 48 -12.31 -1.90 1.16
CA ALA A 48 -12.35 -3.35 1.19
C ALA A 48 -11.27 -3.88 0.26
N VAL A 49 -10.51 -4.88 0.72
CA VAL A 49 -9.57 -5.62 -0.10
C VAL A 49 -10.11 -7.03 -0.25
N THR A 50 -10.37 -7.45 -1.48
CA THR A 50 -10.90 -8.78 -1.78
C THR A 50 -9.94 -9.61 -2.61
N ASP A 51 -10.04 -10.93 -2.48
CA ASP A 51 -9.39 -11.87 -3.39
C ASP A 51 -10.08 -11.88 -4.79
N VAL A 52 -9.56 -12.71 -5.69
CA VAL A 52 -10.13 -12.94 -7.04
C VAL A 52 -11.56 -13.49 -7.04
N ASN A 53 -11.99 -14.13 -5.96
CA ASN A 53 -13.33 -14.68 -5.81
C ASN A 53 -14.31 -13.65 -5.22
N GLY A 54 -13.82 -12.46 -4.83
CA GLY A 54 -14.61 -11.42 -4.18
C GLY A 54 -14.74 -11.59 -2.66
N ASN A 55 -14.02 -12.52 -2.05
CA ASN A 55 -14.01 -12.68 -0.60
C ASN A 55 -13.17 -11.57 0.03
N VAL A 56 -13.69 -10.92 1.07
CA VAL A 56 -12.96 -9.88 1.79
C VAL A 56 -11.83 -10.54 2.59
N VAL A 57 -10.58 -10.14 2.29
CA VAL A 57 -9.39 -10.64 2.99
C VAL A 57 -8.86 -9.61 4.00
N LEU A 58 -9.01 -8.31 3.71
CA LEU A 58 -8.64 -7.21 4.60
C LEU A 58 -9.67 -6.09 4.50
N LYS A 59 -9.80 -5.32 5.59
CA LYS A 59 -10.64 -4.13 5.65
C LYS A 59 -9.80 -2.96 6.11
N VAL A 60 -10.08 -1.78 5.60
CA VAL A 60 -9.48 -0.53 6.09
C VAL A 60 -10.59 0.35 6.63
N LYS A 61 -10.36 0.94 7.80
CA LYS A 61 -11.26 1.94 8.38
C LYS A 61 -10.48 3.20 8.71
N GLY A 62 -10.96 4.34 8.23
CA GLY A 62 -10.49 5.63 8.72
C GLY A 62 -10.96 5.87 10.15
N VAL A 63 -10.18 6.62 10.94
CA VAL A 63 -10.56 7.01 12.29
C VAL A 63 -11.08 8.44 12.27
N PHE A 64 -12.40 8.60 12.46
CA PHE A 64 -13.07 9.90 12.48
C PHE A 64 -12.62 10.74 13.70
N PHE A 65 -12.56 12.07 13.56
CA PHE A 65 -12.12 13.03 14.61
C PHE A 65 -10.69 12.85 15.15
N SER A 66 -9.78 12.23 14.40
CA SER A 66 -8.39 12.20 14.84
C SER A 66 -7.65 13.49 14.51
N LEU A 67 -6.88 14.04 15.47
CA LEU A 67 -5.93 15.15 15.23
C LEU A 67 -4.78 14.79 14.28
N ARG A 68 -4.65 13.50 13.95
CA ARG A 68 -3.66 12.94 13.01
C ARG A 68 -4.43 12.13 11.99
N ASP A 69 -4.08 12.20 10.71
CA ASP A 69 -4.66 11.25 9.76
C ASP A 69 -4.30 9.84 10.21
N ARG A 70 -5.33 9.05 10.55
CA ARG A 70 -5.21 7.71 11.11
C ARG A 70 -6.18 6.77 10.41
N CYS A 71 -5.68 5.59 10.08
CA CYS A 71 -6.48 4.49 9.59
C CYS A 71 -6.01 3.17 10.21
N ALA A 72 -6.92 2.21 10.32
CA ALA A 72 -6.66 0.88 10.82
C ALA A 72 -6.81 -0.13 9.68
N LEU A 73 -5.83 -1.01 9.52
CA LEU A 73 -5.95 -2.21 8.69
C LEU A 73 -6.44 -3.34 9.58
N LEU A 74 -7.52 -3.99 9.16
CA LEU A 74 -8.20 -5.06 9.88
C LEU A 74 -8.19 -6.33 9.03
N ASP A 75 -8.26 -7.48 9.67
CA ASP A 75 -8.51 -8.75 8.99
C ASP A 75 -9.97 -8.86 8.48
N ALA A 76 -10.27 -9.98 7.83
CA ALA A 76 -11.62 -10.28 7.34
C ALA A 76 -12.69 -10.31 8.46
N ALA A 77 -12.33 -10.76 9.67
CA ALA A 77 -13.20 -10.80 10.83
C ALA A 77 -13.39 -9.42 11.50
N GLY A 78 -12.57 -8.43 11.13
CA GLY A 78 -12.59 -7.09 11.69
C GLY A 78 -11.65 -6.89 12.87
N ASN A 79 -10.76 -7.84 13.15
CA ASN A 79 -9.74 -7.67 14.17
C ASN A 79 -8.62 -6.75 13.65
N PRO A 80 -8.10 -5.86 14.49
CA PRO A 80 -7.07 -4.91 14.09
C PRO A 80 -5.70 -5.57 13.91
N LEU A 81 -5.13 -5.38 12.72
CA LEU A 81 -3.80 -5.87 12.36
C LEU A 81 -2.76 -4.77 12.48
N LEU A 82 -3.06 -3.58 11.97
CA LEU A 82 -2.14 -2.44 11.93
C LEU A 82 -2.85 -1.13 12.22
N THR A 83 -2.13 -0.21 12.84
CA THR A 83 -2.50 1.21 12.92
C THR A 83 -1.55 2.03 12.07
N LEU A 84 -2.10 2.79 11.13
CA LEU A 84 -1.36 3.70 10.25
C LEU A 84 -1.62 5.12 10.72
N GLN A 85 -0.56 5.92 10.85
CA GLN A 85 -0.65 7.27 11.38
C GLN A 85 0.30 8.22 10.68
N GLN A 86 -0.21 9.37 10.24
CA GLN A 86 0.62 10.47 9.78
C GLN A 86 1.32 11.16 10.96
N LYS A 87 2.62 11.39 10.83
CA LYS A 87 3.41 12.15 11.81
C LYS A 87 3.16 13.65 11.64
N ILE A 88 2.62 14.28 12.68
CA ILE A 88 2.41 15.75 12.75
C ILE A 88 3.74 16.48 12.49
N LEU A 89 3.69 17.54 11.67
CA LEU A 89 4.83 18.43 11.38
C LEU A 89 6.07 17.72 10.83
N SER A 90 5.89 16.57 10.14
CA SER A 90 7.00 15.91 9.45
C SER A 90 7.27 16.53 8.09
N ALA A 91 8.54 16.83 7.81
CA ALA A 91 9.00 16.97 6.44
C ALA A 91 8.63 15.69 5.64
N HIS A 92 8.24 15.86 4.38
CA HIS A 92 7.86 14.75 3.47
C HIS A 92 6.61 13.94 3.84
N ARG A 93 5.78 14.41 4.78
CA ARG A 93 4.52 13.77 5.20
C ARG A 93 4.71 12.30 5.57
N ARG A 94 5.58 12.06 6.55
CA ARG A 94 5.94 10.71 6.98
C ARG A 94 4.74 10.03 7.64
N TRP A 95 4.46 8.82 7.21
CA TRP A 95 3.52 7.89 7.81
C TRP A 95 4.28 6.84 8.63
N GLN A 96 3.69 6.41 9.73
CA GLN A 96 4.20 5.35 10.59
C GLN A 96 3.16 4.24 10.68
N VAL A 97 3.63 3.00 10.70
CA VAL A 97 2.76 1.82 10.76
C VAL A 97 3.14 0.98 11.96
N PHE A 98 2.17 0.76 12.83
CA PHE A 98 2.32 0.07 14.10
C PHE A 98 1.54 -1.24 14.09
N ARG A 99 2.02 -2.22 14.85
CA ARG A 99 1.33 -3.50 15.05
C ARG A 99 0.08 -3.31 15.92
N GLY A 100 -1.02 -3.94 15.53
CA GLY A 100 -2.30 -3.91 16.25
C GLY A 100 -2.86 -2.50 16.43
N GLU A 101 -3.54 -2.27 17.55
CA GLU A 101 -4.10 -0.98 17.96
C GLU A 101 -3.08 -0.17 18.80
N SER A 102 -1.85 -0.06 18.31
CA SER A 102 -0.77 0.64 19.01
C SER A 102 -0.32 1.89 18.26
N THR A 103 0.23 2.83 19.02
CA THR A 103 1.08 3.92 18.51
C THR A 103 2.36 4.05 19.35
N ASP A 104 2.68 3.02 20.13
CA ASP A 104 3.91 2.96 20.93
C ASP A 104 5.10 2.70 19.99
N PRO A 105 6.21 3.45 20.10
CA PRO A 105 7.42 3.22 19.31
C PRO A 105 7.91 1.77 19.29
N LYS A 106 7.70 0.99 20.36
CA LYS A 106 8.10 -0.44 20.40
C LYS A 106 7.33 -1.32 19.41
N ASP A 107 6.13 -0.88 19.02
CA ASP A 107 5.24 -1.60 18.11
C ASP A 107 5.36 -1.09 16.67
N LEU A 108 6.27 -0.13 16.41
CA LEU A 108 6.56 0.39 15.07
C LEU A 108 7.12 -0.74 14.20
N LEU A 109 6.53 -0.96 13.04
CA LEU A 109 7.02 -1.93 12.06
C LEU A 109 7.86 -1.24 10.99
N PHE A 110 7.35 -0.15 10.43
CA PHE A 110 8.01 0.61 9.40
C PHE A 110 7.41 2.01 9.29
N SER A 111 8.02 2.82 8.45
CA SER A 111 7.55 4.15 8.12
C SER A 111 7.72 4.44 6.64
N VAL A 112 6.90 5.34 6.12
CA VAL A 112 6.84 5.68 4.70
C VAL A 112 6.96 7.18 4.56
N LYS A 113 7.83 7.66 3.67
CA LYS A 113 7.95 9.10 3.35
C LYS A 113 8.09 9.30 1.85
N LYS A 114 7.73 10.48 1.36
CA LYS A 114 8.04 10.87 -0.03
C LYS A 114 9.56 10.91 -0.20
N SER A 115 10.07 10.47 -1.36
CA SER A 115 11.51 10.59 -1.66
C SER A 115 11.94 12.06 -1.71
N ARG A 116 11.05 12.96 -2.14
CA ARG A 116 11.26 14.40 -2.23
C ARG A 116 10.02 15.18 -1.80
N LEU A 117 10.21 16.43 -1.35
CA LEU A 117 9.10 17.27 -0.89
C LEU A 117 8.17 17.67 -2.06
N LEU A 118 8.78 18.03 -3.19
CA LEU A 118 8.11 18.30 -4.46
C LEU A 118 8.48 17.20 -5.45
N GLN A 119 7.49 16.42 -5.87
CA GLN A 119 7.68 15.33 -6.84
C GLN A 119 6.55 15.32 -7.88
N PHE A 120 6.90 15.27 -9.16
CA PHE A 120 5.92 15.18 -10.26
C PHE A 120 5.37 13.76 -10.42
N LYS A 121 6.16 12.74 -10.07
CA LYS A 121 5.78 11.33 -10.08
C LYS A 121 5.69 10.80 -8.65
N THR A 122 4.90 9.75 -8.44
CA THR A 122 4.82 9.10 -7.13
C THR A 122 6.11 8.31 -6.89
N GLU A 123 6.89 8.75 -5.92
CA GLU A 123 8.01 8.00 -5.36
C GLU A 123 7.98 8.05 -3.83
N LEU A 124 7.89 6.88 -3.20
CA LEU A 124 7.85 6.74 -1.75
C LEU A 124 8.95 5.78 -1.31
N HIS A 125 9.62 6.12 -0.21
CA HIS A 125 10.61 5.27 0.45
C HIS A 125 10.02 4.70 1.73
N VAL A 126 10.24 3.41 1.95
CA VAL A 126 9.81 2.67 3.13
C VAL A 126 11.05 2.28 3.93
N PHE A 127 11.02 2.56 5.22
CA PHE A 127 12.09 2.26 6.16
C PHE A 127 11.54 1.39 7.28
N MET A 128 12.11 0.20 7.45
CA MET A 128 11.80 -0.70 8.56
C MET A 128 12.19 -0.06 9.88
N ALA A 129 11.52 -0.41 10.98
CA ALA A 129 11.83 0.15 12.29
C ALA A 129 13.27 -0.14 12.76
N SER A 130 13.88 -1.22 12.26
CA SER A 130 15.28 -1.58 12.49
C SER A 130 16.30 -0.73 11.70
N ASN A 131 15.85 -0.01 10.66
CA ASN A 131 16.70 0.84 9.82
C ASN A 131 16.72 2.26 10.38
N THR A 132 17.58 2.49 11.38
CA THR A 132 17.67 3.77 12.09
C THR A 132 18.44 4.85 11.34
N ASP A 133 19.37 4.44 10.48
CA ASP A 133 20.26 5.36 9.75
C ASP A 133 19.57 5.93 8.51
N GLU A 134 18.63 5.18 7.92
CA GLU A 134 17.84 5.57 6.74
C GLU A 134 18.69 5.95 5.50
N ASP A 135 19.94 5.48 5.42
CA ASP A 135 20.84 5.72 4.28
C ASP A 135 20.33 5.10 2.97
N ALA A 136 19.69 3.94 3.07
CA ALA A 136 19.01 3.25 1.97
C ALA A 136 17.61 2.82 2.43
N CYS A 137 16.63 2.89 1.52
CA CYS A 137 15.29 2.39 1.83
C CYS A 137 15.23 0.86 1.78
N ASP A 138 14.41 0.26 2.64
CA ASP A 138 14.16 -1.19 2.64
C ASP A 138 13.17 -1.58 1.53
N PHE A 139 12.26 -0.66 1.17
CA PHE A 139 11.37 -0.80 0.04
C PHE A 139 11.11 0.53 -0.63
N LYS A 140 10.77 0.46 -1.92
CA LYS A 140 10.53 1.63 -2.74
C LYS A 140 9.25 1.47 -3.54
N ILE A 141 8.48 2.54 -3.65
CA ILE A 141 7.26 2.57 -4.48
C ILE A 141 7.49 3.60 -5.58
N LYS A 142 7.31 3.21 -6.85
CA LYS A 142 7.40 4.10 -8.01
C LYS A 142 6.18 3.99 -8.90
N GLY A 143 5.82 5.07 -9.59
CA GLY A 143 4.82 5.05 -10.66
C GLY A 143 3.86 6.24 -10.57
N SER A 144 2.61 6.01 -10.96
CA SER A 144 1.53 7.00 -10.84
C SER A 144 0.31 6.37 -10.16
N TYR A 145 -0.10 6.95 -9.04
CA TYR A 145 -1.29 6.50 -8.32
C TYR A 145 -2.56 6.73 -9.15
N PHE A 146 -2.68 7.89 -9.78
CA PHE A 146 -3.87 8.24 -10.58
C PHE A 146 -4.02 7.36 -11.83
N GLU A 147 -2.90 6.91 -12.42
CA GLU A 147 -2.90 5.97 -13.54
C GLU A 147 -3.01 4.51 -13.09
N ARG A 148 -3.02 4.26 -11.78
CA ARG A 148 -3.03 2.92 -11.18
C ARG A 148 -1.85 2.05 -11.64
N SER A 149 -0.66 2.66 -11.73
CA SER A 149 0.57 2.05 -12.29
C SER A 149 1.73 1.97 -11.29
N CYS A 150 1.44 2.09 -9.99
CA CYS A 150 2.46 2.01 -8.94
C CYS A 150 3.02 0.58 -8.79
N THR A 151 4.32 0.47 -8.56
CA THR A 151 5.06 -0.78 -8.37
C THR A 151 5.87 -0.69 -7.08
N VAL A 152 5.84 -1.74 -6.27
CA VAL A 152 6.58 -1.89 -5.02
C VAL A 152 7.83 -2.73 -5.28
N TYR A 153 8.98 -2.25 -4.83
CA TYR A 153 10.30 -2.85 -5.04
C TYR A 153 10.99 -3.17 -3.72
N LEU A 154 11.84 -4.19 -3.73
CA LEU A 154 12.74 -4.51 -2.62
C LEU A 154 13.97 -3.59 -2.66
N GLY A 155 14.08 -2.73 -1.64
CA GLY A 155 15.11 -1.72 -1.50
C GLY A 155 15.33 -0.88 -2.75
N GLU A 156 16.60 -0.71 -3.12
CA GLU A 156 17.00 -0.02 -4.34
C GLU A 156 17.05 -0.91 -5.58
N SER A 157 16.79 -2.21 -5.45
CA SER A 157 16.84 -3.18 -6.56
C SER A 157 15.64 -3.08 -7.51
N ASP A 158 15.73 -3.78 -8.64
CA ASP A 158 14.62 -3.94 -9.59
C ASP A 158 13.68 -5.12 -9.24
N SER A 159 13.83 -5.71 -8.05
CA SER A 159 13.00 -6.84 -7.62
C SER A 159 11.60 -6.37 -7.23
N ILE A 160 10.60 -6.74 -8.02
CA ILE A 160 9.20 -6.29 -7.84
C ILE A 160 8.47 -7.18 -6.85
N LEU A 161 7.94 -6.59 -5.78
CA LEU A 161 7.15 -7.26 -4.73
C LEU A 161 5.65 -7.21 -5.00
N ALA A 162 5.17 -6.12 -5.59
CA ALA A 162 3.76 -5.98 -5.96
C ALA A 162 3.59 -4.93 -7.06
N GLN A 163 2.49 -5.04 -7.80
CA GLN A 163 2.15 -4.11 -8.86
C GLN A 163 0.68 -3.73 -8.81
N MET A 164 0.41 -2.43 -8.79
CA MET A 164 -0.92 -1.87 -8.98
C MET A 164 -1.27 -1.95 -10.47
N SER A 165 -2.50 -2.34 -10.76
CA SER A 165 -3.03 -2.41 -12.11
C SER A 165 -4.43 -1.83 -12.18
N ARG A 166 -4.76 -1.26 -13.33
CA ARG A 166 -6.12 -0.81 -13.60
C ARG A 166 -6.96 -2.05 -13.96
N GLN A 167 -7.93 -2.38 -13.11
CA GLN A 167 -8.86 -3.47 -13.44
C GLN A 167 -10.01 -2.94 -14.31
N TYR A 168 -10.09 -3.44 -15.55
CA TYR A 168 -11.20 -3.22 -16.47
C TYR A 168 -12.13 -4.43 -16.49
N THR A 169 -12.92 -4.63 -15.44
CA THR A 169 -14.01 -5.62 -15.43
C THR A 169 -15.35 -4.93 -15.65
N VAL A 170 -16.29 -5.61 -16.31
CA VAL A 170 -17.65 -5.10 -16.58
C VAL A 170 -18.38 -4.70 -15.28
N LYS A 171 -18.08 -5.40 -14.17
CA LYS A 171 -18.53 -5.03 -12.80
C LYS A 171 -17.92 -3.71 -12.31
N ASN A 172 -16.65 -3.42 -12.61
CA ASN A 172 -15.98 -2.18 -12.18
C ASN A 172 -16.50 -0.93 -12.90
N VAL A 173 -17.00 -1.06 -14.14
CA VAL A 173 -17.69 0.03 -14.85
C VAL A 173 -18.95 0.47 -14.09
N LEU A 174 -19.60 -0.47 -13.39
CA LEU A 174 -20.77 -0.20 -12.53
C LEU A 174 -20.39 0.25 -11.11
N LEU A 175 -19.25 -0.21 -10.58
CA LEU A 175 -18.77 0.07 -9.22
C LEU A 175 -17.98 1.39 -9.07
N GLY A 176 -17.65 2.08 -10.16
CA GLY A 176 -17.09 3.43 -10.15
C GLY A 176 -15.55 3.51 -10.19
N LYS A 177 -15.03 4.75 -10.17
CA LYS A 177 -13.60 5.11 -10.33
C LYS A 177 -12.69 4.64 -9.19
N ASP A 178 -13.25 4.07 -8.13
CA ASP A 178 -12.56 3.81 -6.87
C ASP A 178 -12.20 2.34 -6.63
N THR A 179 -12.16 1.54 -7.71
CA THR A 179 -11.71 0.13 -7.67
C THR A 179 -10.49 -0.09 -8.56
N PHE A 180 -9.47 -0.78 -8.05
CA PHE A 180 -8.27 -1.14 -8.80
C PHE A 180 -7.67 -2.46 -8.31
N GLY A 181 -6.80 -3.06 -9.15
CA GLY A 181 -6.12 -4.32 -8.85
C GLY A 181 -4.76 -4.09 -8.22
N VAL A 182 -4.34 -5.07 -7.41
CA VAL A 182 -2.98 -5.16 -6.88
C VAL A 182 -2.54 -6.62 -6.97
N THR A 183 -1.51 -6.87 -7.75
CA THR A 183 -0.87 -8.18 -7.85
C THR A 183 0.27 -8.23 -6.85
N VAL A 184 0.22 -9.15 -5.90
CA VAL A 184 1.28 -9.40 -4.89
C VAL A 184 2.03 -10.66 -5.29
N TYR A 185 3.36 -10.56 -5.39
CA TYR A 185 4.19 -11.69 -5.83
C TYR A 185 4.36 -12.75 -4.72
N PRO A 186 4.75 -13.99 -5.08
CA PRO A 186 4.88 -15.08 -4.11
C PRO A 186 5.78 -14.72 -2.93
N ASN A 187 5.41 -15.19 -1.76
CA ASN A 187 6.13 -15.02 -0.49
C ASN A 187 6.27 -13.57 -0.03
N VAL A 188 5.46 -12.66 -0.56
CA VAL A 188 5.35 -11.28 -0.10
C VAL A 188 4.13 -11.11 0.79
N ASP A 189 4.30 -10.44 1.91
CA ASP A 189 3.25 -10.12 2.87
C ASP A 189 2.21 -9.16 2.24
N TYR A 190 1.02 -9.68 1.93
CA TYR A 190 -0.02 -8.87 1.28
C TYR A 190 -0.71 -7.89 2.23
N ALA A 191 -0.62 -8.06 3.55
CA ALA A 191 -1.10 -7.08 4.53
C ALA A 191 -0.17 -5.87 4.56
N PHE A 192 1.14 -6.09 4.49
CA PHE A 192 2.14 -5.04 4.29
C PHE A 192 1.88 -4.28 2.99
N VAL A 193 1.77 -4.98 1.85
CA VAL A 193 1.49 -4.31 0.56
C VAL A 193 0.19 -3.50 0.64
N SER A 194 -0.88 -4.06 1.20
CA SER A 194 -2.16 -3.35 1.36
C SER A 194 -2.02 -2.07 2.17
N SER A 195 -1.23 -2.08 3.25
CA SER A 195 -0.97 -0.87 4.05
C SER A 195 -0.22 0.22 3.27
N LEU A 196 0.71 -0.16 2.37
CA LEU A 196 1.39 0.78 1.49
C LEU A 196 0.44 1.44 0.50
N ILE A 197 -0.53 0.67 -0.02
CA ILE A 197 -1.56 1.18 -0.93
C ILE A 197 -2.46 2.19 -0.22
N VAL A 198 -2.84 1.93 1.03
CA VAL A 198 -3.62 2.87 1.84
C VAL A 198 -2.84 4.17 2.06
N ILE A 199 -1.57 4.09 2.49
CA ILE A 199 -0.72 5.27 2.67
C ILE A 199 -0.57 6.06 1.37
N LEU A 200 -0.45 5.34 0.25
CA LEU A 200 -0.36 5.96 -1.05
C LEU A 200 -1.64 6.73 -1.41
N ASP A 201 -2.82 6.18 -1.12
CA ASP A 201 -4.09 6.88 -1.30
C ASP A 201 -4.18 8.14 -0.42
N GLU A 202 -3.88 8.03 0.88
CA GLU A 202 -3.90 9.15 1.83
C GLU A 202 -2.97 10.30 1.37
N ILE A 203 -1.75 9.98 0.93
CA ILE A 203 -0.80 10.98 0.42
C ILE A 203 -1.32 11.71 -0.84
N ASN A 204 -2.13 11.04 -1.66
CA ASN A 204 -2.66 11.61 -2.91
C ASN A 204 -4.01 12.31 -2.74
N LYS A 205 -4.82 11.97 -1.72
CA LYS A 205 -6.02 12.73 -1.35
C LYS A 205 -5.70 14.17 -0.95
N ASP A 206 -4.65 14.34 -0.16
CA ASP A 206 -4.23 15.67 0.26
C ASP A 206 -3.81 16.60 -0.91
N ARG A 207 -3.49 16.05 -2.09
CA ARG A 207 -3.11 16.86 -3.25
C ARG A 207 -4.30 17.55 -3.89
N SER A 208 -5.48 16.90 -3.89
CA SER A 208 -6.69 17.47 -4.48
C SER A 208 -7.34 18.59 -3.64
N GLY A 209 -6.83 18.86 -2.44
CA GLY A 209 -7.30 19.97 -1.59
C GLY A 209 -6.51 21.27 -1.72
N GLN A 210 -5.59 21.38 -2.68
CA GLN A 210 -4.75 22.57 -2.92
C GLN A 210 -4.89 23.16 -4.34
N ASP A 211 -5.95 22.80 -5.07
CA ASP A 211 -6.31 23.41 -6.35
C ASP A 211 -7.35 24.53 -6.17
#